data_AF-A0A2W7RVI8-F1
#
_entry.id   AF-A0A2W7RVI8-F1
#
_cell.length_a   1.000
_cell.length_b   1.000
_cell.length_c   1.000
_cell.angle_alpha   90.00
_cell.angle_beta   90.00
_cell.angle_gamma   90.00
#
_symmetry.space_group_name_H-M   'P 1'
#
loop_
_entity.id
_entity.type
_entity.pdbx_description
1 polymer ?
#
loop_
_entity_poly.entity_id
_entity_poly.type
_entity_poly.pdbx_seq_one_letter_code
_entity_poly.pdbx_strand_id
1 'polypeptide(L)'
;MKKMTLLLALSMSLFLFSCTKSTTNLTQAQLTALRLEKDLGISPNKPYTFATIFVFNQSSNSIISSGGTSLTVTSDGFIVISGTNFTTKTFSLEQLKSYQIDTAQNLSFYY
;
A
#
# COMPACT_ATOMS: atom_id res chain seq x y z
N MET A 1 -10.28 60.44 -14.31
CA MET A 1 -9.28 59.52 -13.74
C MET A 1 -9.97 58.32 -13.08
N LYS A 2 -10.61 57.42 -13.86
CA LYS A 2 -11.46 56.31 -13.34
C LYS A 2 -11.13 54.91 -13.90
N LYS A 3 -10.05 54.76 -14.67
CA LYS A 3 -9.69 53.49 -15.34
C LYS A 3 -8.60 52.68 -14.64
N MET A 4 -7.95 53.22 -13.60
CA MET A 4 -6.75 52.63 -13.00
C MET A 4 -7.04 51.72 -11.79
N THR A 5 -8.22 51.83 -11.20
CA THR A 5 -8.64 51.04 -10.02
C THR A 5 -9.25 49.69 -10.37
N LEU A 6 -9.62 49.43 -11.63
CA LEU A 6 -10.26 48.18 -12.03
C LEU A 6 -9.25 47.03 -12.27
N LEU A 7 -8.02 47.36 -12.71
CA LEU A 7 -6.99 46.34 -12.98
C LEU A 7 -6.36 45.77 -11.70
N LEU A 8 -6.28 46.54 -10.61
CA LEU A 8 -5.75 46.04 -9.33
C LEU A 8 -6.70 45.06 -8.64
N ALA A 9 -8.01 45.22 -8.82
CA ALA A 9 -9.00 44.31 -8.24
C ALA A 9 -9.01 42.94 -8.96
N LEU A 10 -8.65 42.91 -10.25
CA LEU A 10 -8.63 41.69 -11.06
C LEU A 10 -7.39 40.82 -10.81
N SER A 11 -6.25 41.41 -10.40
CA SER A 11 -5.04 40.65 -10.08
C SER A 11 -5.07 40.03 -8.67
N MET A 12 -5.88 40.59 -7.75
CA MET A 12 -5.97 40.11 -6.37
C MET A 12 -6.87 38.87 -6.21
N SER A 13 -7.80 38.64 -7.15
CA SER A 13 -8.68 37.46 -7.16
C SER A 13 -8.04 36.20 -7.74
N LEU A 14 -7.00 36.34 -8.59
CA LEU A 14 -6.27 35.20 -9.16
C LEU A 14 -5.27 34.56 -8.18
N PHE A 15 -4.90 35.24 -7.10
CA PHE A 15 -3.98 34.71 -6.08
C PHE A 15 -4.64 33.86 -4.99
N LEU A 16 -5.97 33.92 -4.85
CA LEU A 16 -6.70 33.19 -3.81
C LEU A 16 -7.13 31.77 -4.22
N PHE A 17 -6.99 31.40 -5.49
CA PHE A 17 -7.40 30.07 -5.98
C PHE A 17 -6.25 29.07 -6.15
N SER A 18 -4.99 29.47 -5.97
CA SER A 18 -3.86 28.60 -6.34
C SER A 18 -3.31 27.72 -5.22
N CYS A 19 -4.04 27.54 -4.12
CA CYS A 19 -3.63 26.66 -3.02
C CYS A 19 -4.71 25.65 -2.63
N THR A 20 -5.38 25.02 -3.61
CA THR A 20 -5.98 23.72 -3.34
C THR A 20 -4.85 22.71 -3.18
N LYS A 21 -4.42 22.51 -1.93
CA LYS A 21 -3.59 21.37 -1.52
C LYS A 21 -4.29 20.13 -2.07
N SER A 22 -3.76 19.56 -3.15
CA SER A 22 -4.29 18.33 -3.72
C SER A 22 -4.13 17.25 -2.67
N THR A 23 -5.20 17.00 -1.91
CA THR A 23 -5.29 15.82 -1.05
C THR A 23 -5.47 14.65 -1.98
N THR A 24 -4.36 14.06 -2.41
CA THR A 24 -4.38 12.72 -3.01
C THR A 24 -4.91 11.76 -1.96
N ASN A 25 -6.20 11.46 -2.02
CA ASN A 25 -6.81 10.44 -1.19
C ASN A 25 -6.14 9.11 -1.52
N LEU A 26 -5.57 8.45 -0.50
CA LEU A 26 -4.96 7.15 -0.65
C LEU A 26 -6.01 6.13 -1.09
N THR A 27 -5.63 5.21 -1.96
CA THR A 27 -6.48 4.07 -2.31
C THR A 27 -6.63 3.12 -1.13
N GLN A 28 -7.64 2.26 -1.14
CA GLN A 28 -7.80 1.24 -0.12
C GLN A 28 -6.57 0.33 -0.02
N ALA A 29 -5.96 -0.02 -1.16
CA ALA A 29 -4.73 -0.82 -1.20
C ALA A 29 -3.57 -0.12 -0.50
N GLN A 30 -3.38 1.18 -0.73
CA GLN A 30 -2.33 1.98 -0.09
C GLN A 30 -2.56 2.13 1.41
N LEU A 31 -3.82 2.32 1.85
CA LEU A 31 -4.17 2.34 3.27
C LEU A 31 -3.91 0.99 3.94
N THR A 32 -4.21 -0.12 3.27
CA THR A 32 -3.90 -1.47 3.77
C THR A 32 -2.40 -1.71 3.85
N ALA A 33 -1.61 -1.26 2.86
CA ALA A 33 -0.14 -1.31 2.91
C ALA A 33 0.41 -0.58 4.13
N LEU A 34 0.01 0.66 4.37
CA LEU A 34 0.46 1.44 5.52
C LEU A 34 0.14 0.77 6.87
N ARG A 35 -1.03 0.15 6.98
CA ARG A 35 -1.41 -0.61 8.17
C ARG A 35 -0.55 -1.84 8.35
N LEU A 36 -0.41 -2.64 7.30
CA LEU A 36 0.43 -3.85 7.31
C LEU A 36 1.90 -3.51 7.65
N GLU A 37 2.44 -2.44 7.07
CA GLU A 37 3.78 -1.93 7.36
C GLU A 37 3.95 -1.61 8.85
N LYS A 38 2.98 -0.86 9.41
CA LYS A 38 2.98 -0.51 10.83
C LYS A 38 2.85 -1.73 11.73
N ASP A 39 1.94 -2.64 11.41
CA ASP A 39 1.63 -3.82 12.23
C ASP A 39 2.79 -4.82 12.23
N LEU A 40 3.52 -4.94 11.10
CA LEU A 40 4.72 -5.75 10.98
C LEU A 40 6.00 -5.04 11.44
N GLY A 41 5.96 -3.72 11.67
CA GLY A 41 7.15 -2.92 12.01
C GLY A 41 8.15 -2.83 10.86
N ILE A 42 7.68 -2.82 9.61
CA ILE A 42 8.49 -2.82 8.39
C ILE A 42 8.38 -1.51 7.63
N SER A 43 9.32 -1.26 6.73
CA SER A 43 9.34 -0.10 5.83
C SER A 43 8.86 -0.49 4.43
N PRO A 44 8.21 0.43 3.70
CA PRO A 44 7.80 0.20 2.33
C PRO A 44 9.00 -0.08 1.42
N ASN A 45 8.76 -0.88 0.37
CA ASN A 45 9.68 -1.18 -0.71
C ASN A 45 11.01 -1.81 -0.26
N LYS A 46 11.06 -2.41 0.93
CA LYS A 46 12.19 -3.20 1.42
C LYS A 46 11.79 -4.67 1.60
N PRO A 47 12.66 -5.63 1.26
CA PRO A 47 12.40 -7.04 1.50
C PRO A 47 12.64 -7.38 2.98
N TYR A 48 11.75 -8.19 3.54
CA TYR A 48 11.81 -8.72 4.90
C TYR A 48 11.68 -10.23 4.89
N THR A 49 12.53 -10.91 5.66
CA THR A 49 12.56 -12.37 5.71
C THR A 49 11.66 -12.91 6.82
N PHE A 50 10.90 -13.95 6.50
CA PHE A 50 10.06 -14.71 7.42
C PHE A 50 10.43 -16.19 7.33
N ALA A 51 10.06 -16.96 8.36
CA ALA A 51 10.32 -18.41 8.37
C ALA A 51 9.60 -19.09 7.20
N THR A 52 8.32 -18.79 7.01
CA THR A 52 7.55 -19.15 5.82
C THR A 52 6.39 -18.16 5.62
N ILE A 53 6.07 -17.89 4.36
CA ILE A 53 4.96 -17.06 3.93
C ILE A 53 3.99 -17.92 3.12
N PHE A 54 2.73 -17.89 3.53
CA PHE A 54 1.63 -18.58 2.86
C PHE A 54 0.59 -17.58 2.38
N VAL A 55 -0.01 -17.86 1.23
CA VAL A 55 -1.16 -17.13 0.70
C VAL A 55 -2.28 -18.12 0.44
N PHE A 56 -3.42 -17.89 1.05
CA PHE A 56 -4.61 -18.73 0.96
C PHE A 56 -5.74 -18.00 0.25
N ASN A 57 -6.56 -18.76 -0.47
CA ASN A 57 -7.90 -18.33 -0.85
C ASN A 57 -8.81 -18.55 0.36
N GLN A 58 -9.40 -17.49 0.90
CA GLN A 58 -10.25 -17.57 2.09
C GLN A 58 -11.53 -18.37 1.86
N SER A 59 -12.07 -18.36 0.63
CA SER A 59 -13.33 -19.05 0.32
C SER A 59 -13.21 -20.58 0.34
N SER A 60 -12.03 -21.10 -0.05
CA SER A 60 -11.76 -22.54 -0.16
C SER A 60 -10.74 -23.05 0.84
N ASN A 61 -10.09 -22.16 1.60
CA ASN A 61 -8.90 -22.42 2.40
C ASN A 61 -7.76 -23.12 1.63
N SER A 62 -7.75 -23.01 0.30
CA SER A 62 -6.71 -23.60 -0.54
C SER A 62 -5.47 -22.70 -0.61
N ILE A 63 -4.29 -23.28 -0.58
CA ILE A 63 -3.02 -22.56 -0.78
C ILE A 63 -2.92 -22.06 -2.23
N ILE A 64 -2.83 -20.74 -2.42
CA ILE A 64 -2.53 -20.06 -3.69
C ILE A 64 -1.01 -19.92 -3.87
N SER A 65 -0.29 -19.75 -2.76
CA SER A 65 1.17 -19.70 -2.72
C SER A 65 1.70 -20.25 -1.41
N SER A 66 2.65 -21.18 -1.48
CA SER A 66 3.38 -21.70 -0.33
C SER A 66 4.88 -21.50 -0.52
N GLY A 67 5.61 -21.45 0.60
CA GLY A 67 7.08 -21.50 0.58
C GLY A 67 7.76 -20.20 0.18
N GLY A 68 7.07 -19.06 0.23
CA GLY A 68 7.75 -17.76 0.21
C GLY A 68 8.53 -17.54 1.49
N THR A 69 9.68 -16.88 1.43
CA THR A 69 10.49 -16.53 2.61
C THR A 69 10.83 -15.05 2.67
N SER A 70 10.63 -14.30 1.59
CA SER A 70 10.83 -12.86 1.52
C SER A 70 9.53 -12.15 1.16
N LEU A 71 9.21 -11.10 1.90
CA LEU A 71 8.07 -10.20 1.68
C LEU A 71 8.56 -8.78 1.41
N THR A 72 8.05 -8.15 0.36
CA THR A 72 8.12 -6.70 0.19
C THR A 72 6.69 -6.15 0.15
N VAL A 73 6.38 -5.17 1.01
CA VAL A 73 5.15 -4.37 0.89
C VAL A 73 5.47 -3.13 0.09
N THR A 74 4.71 -2.87 -0.97
CA THR A 74 4.95 -1.75 -1.87
C THR A 74 4.03 -0.58 -1.53
N SER A 75 4.52 0.64 -1.72
CA SER A 75 3.79 1.87 -1.39
C SER A 75 2.53 2.11 -2.23
N ASP A 76 2.38 1.40 -3.34
CA ASP A 76 1.21 1.41 -4.21
C ASP A 76 0.15 0.36 -3.82
N GLY A 77 0.39 -0.44 -2.77
CA GLY A 77 -0.61 -1.33 -2.20
C GLY A 77 -0.53 -2.77 -2.70
N PHE A 78 0.67 -3.29 -2.94
CA PHE A 78 0.88 -4.70 -3.23
C PHE A 78 1.79 -5.36 -2.21
N ILE A 79 1.71 -6.68 -2.14
CA ILE A 79 2.76 -7.52 -1.54
C ILE A 79 3.44 -8.31 -2.63
N VAL A 80 4.76 -8.40 -2.53
CA VAL A 80 5.61 -9.21 -3.40
C VAL A 80 6.25 -10.28 -2.53
N ILE A 81 5.99 -11.54 -2.86
CA ILE A 81 6.49 -12.70 -2.11
C ILE A 81 7.44 -13.49 -3.00
N SER A 82 8.63 -13.80 -2.48
CA SER A 82 9.66 -14.59 -3.16
C SER A 82 10.32 -15.61 -2.21
N GLY A 83 11.03 -16.60 -2.77
CA GLY A 83 11.69 -17.68 -2.03
C GLY A 83 12.76 -18.38 -2.87
N THR A 84 13.58 -19.22 -2.23
CA THR A 84 14.83 -19.79 -2.80
C THR A 84 14.64 -20.68 -4.02
N ASN A 85 13.43 -21.20 -4.26
CA ASN A 85 13.11 -22.09 -5.39
C ASN A 85 11.83 -21.69 -6.16
N PHE A 86 11.37 -20.44 -6.07
CA PHE A 86 10.06 -20.03 -6.63
C PHE A 86 10.08 -18.76 -7.48
N THR A 87 9.14 -18.73 -8.43
CA THR A 87 8.67 -17.55 -9.15
C THR A 87 8.11 -16.52 -8.16
N THR A 88 8.60 -15.29 -8.23
CA THR A 88 8.04 -14.15 -7.51
C THR A 88 6.55 -14.02 -7.80
N LYS A 89 5.73 -13.87 -6.76
CA LYS A 89 4.30 -13.61 -6.88
C LYS A 89 3.93 -12.27 -6.27
N THR A 90 3.01 -11.57 -6.92
CA THR A 90 2.51 -10.27 -6.49
C THR A 90 1.02 -10.37 -6.23
N PHE A 91 0.57 -9.79 -5.11
CA PHE A 91 -0.84 -9.78 -4.72
C PHE A 91 -1.28 -8.37 -4.34
N SER A 92 -2.46 -7.95 -4.81
CA SER A 92 -3.02 -6.63 -4.50
C SER A 92 -3.60 -6.60 -3.08
N LEU A 93 -3.18 -5.65 -2.24
CA LEU A 93 -3.73 -5.49 -0.90
C LEU A 93 -5.17 -4.98 -0.88
N GLU A 94 -5.74 -4.60 -2.03
CA GLU A 94 -7.17 -4.32 -2.17
C GLU A 94 -8.03 -5.55 -1.91
N GLN A 95 -7.53 -6.74 -2.26
CA GLN A 95 -8.25 -8.00 -2.13
C GLN A 95 -7.98 -8.68 -0.79
N LEU A 96 -6.99 -8.21 -0.02
CA LEU A 96 -6.61 -8.81 1.26
C LEU A 96 -7.78 -8.73 2.25
N LYS A 97 -8.15 -9.88 2.81
CA LYS A 97 -9.23 -9.99 3.80
C LYS A 97 -8.70 -9.97 5.23
N SER A 98 -7.64 -10.73 5.46
CA SER A 98 -6.96 -10.81 6.76
C SER A 98 -5.56 -11.35 6.61
N TYR A 99 -4.75 -11.20 7.65
CA TYR A 99 -3.44 -11.80 7.75
C TYR A 99 -3.19 -12.20 9.21
N GLN A 100 -2.27 -13.15 9.42
CA GLN A 100 -1.85 -13.59 10.75
C GLN A 100 -0.36 -13.86 10.77
N ILE A 101 0.23 -13.63 11.94
CA ILE A 101 1.62 -13.98 12.24
C ILE A 101 1.58 -14.95 13.40
N ASP A 102 2.23 -16.10 13.26
CA ASP A 102 2.34 -17.05 14.35
C ASP A 102 3.62 -16.83 15.18
N THR A 103 3.76 -17.59 16.27
CA THR A 103 4.91 -17.51 17.17
C THR A 103 6.21 -17.99 16.54
N ALA A 104 6.17 -18.70 15.41
CA ALA A 104 7.33 -19.15 14.65
C ALA A 104 7.72 -18.16 13.54
N GLN A 105 7.10 -16.98 13.50
CA GLN A 105 7.26 -15.99 12.42
C GLN A 105 6.84 -16.52 11.05
N ASN A 106 5.86 -17.42 11.00
CA ASN A 106 5.15 -17.70 9.75
C ASN A 106 4.10 -16.63 9.53
N LEU A 107 4.06 -16.12 8.31
CA LEU A 107 3.11 -15.10 7.88
C LEU A 107 2.10 -15.73 6.91
N SER A 108 0.81 -15.62 7.23
CA SER A 108 -0.24 -16.12 6.35
C SER A 108 -1.15 -14.98 5.92
N PHE A 109 -1.39 -14.87 4.62
CA PHE A 109 -2.33 -13.92 4.02
C PHE A 109 -3.57 -14.65 3.49
N TYR A 110 -4.74 -14.08 3.72
CA TYR A 110 -6.03 -14.61 3.28
C TYR A 110 -6.70 -13.63 2.33
N TYR A 111 -6.93 -14.08 1.09
CA TYR A 111 -7.51 -13.34 -0.02
C TYR A 111 -8.91 -13.84 -0.37
#